data_AF-A0A2T6FS36-F1
#
_entry.id   AF-A0A2T6FS36-F1
#
_cell.length_a   1.000
_cell.length_b   1.000
_cell.length_c   1.000
_cell.angle_alpha   90.00
_cell.angle_beta   90.00
_cell.angle_gamma   90.00
#
_symmetry.space_group_name_H-M   'P 1'
#
loop_
_entity.id
_entity.type
_entity.pdbx_description
1 polymer ?
#
loop_
_entity_poly.entity_id
_entity_poly.type
_entity_poly.pdbx_seq_one_letter_code
_entity_poly.pdbx_strand_id
1 'polypeptide(L)'
;MLNQNPYEDQYFRGSSEFYAHIENEKLYEAFTNLTQKQKMIATLSYFQCLLDTEIASMLCISTQAVSKTKKSVLKKLKSHLNTT
;
A
#
# COMPACT_ATOMS: atom_id res chain seq x y z
N MET A 1 -20.62 -5.51 -12.68
CA MET A 1 -19.51 -5.72 -13.63
C MET A 1 -18.34 -6.23 -12.83
N LEU A 2 -17.87 -7.44 -13.10
CA LEU A 2 -16.73 -8.05 -12.41
C LEU A 2 -15.44 -7.35 -12.85
N ASN A 3 -14.63 -6.95 -11.88
CA ASN A 3 -13.34 -6.29 -12.07
C ASN A 3 -12.42 -7.18 -12.93
N GLN A 4 -12.00 -6.70 -14.11
CA GLN A 4 -11.18 -7.49 -15.05
C GLN A 4 -9.69 -7.55 -14.67
N ASN A 5 -9.31 -7.06 -13.49
CA ASN A 5 -7.96 -7.21 -12.99
C ASN A 5 -7.92 -8.33 -11.92
N PRO A 6 -7.59 -9.58 -12.28
CA PRO A 6 -7.57 -10.72 -11.35
C PRO A 6 -6.59 -10.54 -10.18
N TYR A 7 -5.70 -9.55 -10.29
CA TYR A 7 -4.74 -9.20 -9.26
C TYR A 7 -5.32 -8.30 -8.16
N GLU A 8 -6.36 -7.50 -8.42
CA GLU A 8 -6.88 -6.60 -7.37
C GLU A 8 -7.49 -7.38 -6.19
N ASP A 9 -8.25 -8.45 -6.44
CA ASP A 9 -8.86 -9.26 -5.38
C ASP A 9 -7.82 -10.08 -4.60
N GLN A 10 -6.79 -10.60 -5.28
CA GLN A 10 -5.71 -11.36 -4.64
C GLN A 10 -4.87 -10.46 -3.72
N TYR A 11 -4.56 -9.23 -4.12
CA TYR A 11 -3.82 -8.28 -3.30
C TYR A 11 -4.68 -7.59 -2.24
N PHE A 12 -6.01 -7.54 -2.43
CA PHE A 12 -6.95 -7.10 -1.40
C PHE A 12 -6.94 -8.05 -0.19
N ARG A 13 -6.80 -9.37 -0.40
CA ARG A 13 -6.57 -10.30 0.73
C ARG A 13 -5.25 -10.02 1.46
N GLY A 14 -4.17 -9.75 0.72
CA GLY A 14 -2.88 -9.37 1.31
C GLY A 14 -2.94 -8.04 2.08
N SER A 15 -3.79 -7.09 1.68
CA SER A 15 -3.98 -5.85 2.44
C SER A 15 -4.69 -6.12 3.76
N SER A 16 -5.74 -6.96 3.76
CA SER A 16 -6.44 -7.41 4.98
C SER A 16 -5.48 -8.01 6.01
N GLU A 17 -4.54 -8.84 5.58
CA GLU A 17 -3.50 -9.40 6.47
C GLU A 17 -2.57 -8.30 6.97
N PHE A 18 -2.16 -7.36 6.13
CA PHE A 18 -1.25 -6.29 6.55
C PHE A 18 -1.83 -5.39 7.65
N TYR A 19 -3.11 -5.00 7.60
CA TYR A 19 -3.75 -4.20 8.65
C TYR A 19 -3.71 -4.89 10.02
N ALA A 20 -3.90 -6.22 10.05
CA ALA A 20 -3.94 -6.99 11.28
C ALA A 20 -2.59 -7.02 12.04
N HIS A 21 -1.49 -6.69 11.36
CA HIS A 21 -0.15 -6.64 11.95
C HIS A 21 0.26 -5.21 12.39
N ILE A 22 -0.61 -4.20 12.21
CA ILE A 22 -0.33 -2.83 12.65
C ILE A 22 -0.84 -2.65 14.07
N GLU A 23 0.06 -2.76 15.05
CA GLU A 23 -0.27 -2.63 16.48
C GLU A 23 -0.46 -1.17 16.93
N ASN A 24 0.19 -0.23 16.26
CA ASN A 24 0.08 1.18 16.61
C ASN A 24 -1.23 1.77 16.06
N GLU A 25 -2.14 2.17 16.95
CA GLU A 25 -3.47 2.69 16.59
C GLU A 25 -3.42 3.90 15.65
N LYS A 26 -2.53 4.87 15.90
CA LYS A 26 -2.36 6.05 15.03
C LYS A 26 -1.86 5.66 13.64
N LEU A 27 -0.94 4.69 13.57
CA LEU A 27 -0.45 4.16 12.30
C LEU A 27 -1.54 3.39 11.55
N TYR A 28 -2.34 2.61 12.27
CA TYR A 28 -3.47 1.87 11.74
C TYR A 28 -4.47 2.85 11.11
N GLU A 29 -4.89 3.88 11.85
CA GLU A 29 -5.79 4.92 11.36
C GLU A 29 -5.22 5.60 10.11
N ALA A 30 -3.95 6.03 10.16
CA ALA A 30 -3.27 6.66 9.03
C ALA A 30 -3.24 5.75 7.79
N PHE A 31 -3.05 4.44 7.99
CA PHE A 31 -3.04 3.45 6.94
C PHE A 31 -4.44 3.20 6.37
N THR A 32 -5.50 3.21 7.20
CA THR A 32 -6.88 3.12 6.74
C THR A 32 -7.30 4.32 5.88
N ASN A 33 -6.72 5.50 6.11
CA ASN A 33 -6.97 6.73 5.35
C ASN A 33 -6.24 6.80 3.98
N LEU A 34 -5.40 5.82 3.66
CA LEU A 34 -4.77 5.73 2.34
C LEU A 34 -5.79 5.33 1.25
N THR A 35 -5.54 5.76 0.01
CA THR A 35 -6.33 5.28 -1.13
C THR A 35 -6.06 3.80 -1.41
N GLN A 36 -6.94 3.12 -2.13
CA GLN A 36 -6.77 1.70 -2.43
C GLN A 36 -5.42 1.39 -3.10
N LYS A 37 -5.03 2.19 -4.11
CA LYS A 37 -3.73 2.07 -4.78
C LYS A 37 -2.54 2.27 -3.82
N GLN A 38 -2.66 3.20 -2.88
CA GLN A 38 -1.65 3.47 -1.87
C GLN A 38 -1.51 2.30 -0.89
N LYS A 39 -2.64 1.73 -0.45
CA LYS A 39 -2.69 0.54 0.43
C LYS A 39 -2.02 -0.65 -0.25
N MET A 40 -2.37 -0.94 -1.50
CA MET A 40 -1.75 -2.03 -2.27
C MET A 40 -0.24 -1.86 -2.41
N ILE A 41 0.24 -0.70 -2.87
CA ILE A 41 1.68 -0.47 -3.04
C ILE A 41 2.43 -0.54 -1.71
N ALA A 42 1.82 -0.07 -0.62
CA ALA A 42 2.40 -0.16 0.72
C ALA A 42 2.50 -1.61 1.21
N THR A 43 1.43 -2.40 1.07
CA THR A 43 1.42 -3.84 1.40
C THR A 43 2.50 -4.58 0.60
N LEU A 44 2.53 -4.41 -0.72
CA LEU A 44 3.51 -5.09 -1.57
C LEU A 44 4.96 -4.69 -1.21
N SER A 45 5.19 -3.42 -0.88
CA SER A 45 6.52 -2.91 -0.54
C SER A 45 7.01 -3.32 0.84
N TYR A 46 6.16 -3.21 1.86
CA TYR A 46 6.58 -3.26 3.26
C TYR A 46 6.17 -4.54 3.98
N PHE A 47 5.09 -5.19 3.54
CA PHE A 47 4.67 -6.48 4.09
C PHE A 47 5.28 -7.63 3.29
N GLN A 48 5.18 -7.55 1.96
CA GLN A 48 5.68 -8.60 1.06
C GLN A 48 7.11 -8.35 0.59
N CYS A 49 7.72 -7.22 0.96
CA CYS A 49 9.12 -6.88 0.66
C CYS A 49 9.48 -6.91 -0.83
N LEU A 50 8.52 -6.64 -1.72
CA LEU A 50 8.77 -6.61 -3.17
C LEU A 50 9.53 -5.35 -3.60
N LEU A 51 10.33 -5.50 -4.65
CA LEU A 51 11.05 -4.41 -5.31
C LEU A 51 10.09 -3.55 -6.14
N ASP A 52 10.43 -2.26 -6.28
CA ASP A 52 9.62 -1.33 -7.06
C ASP A 52 9.40 -1.82 -8.50
N THR A 53 10.36 -2.52 -9.11
CA THR A 53 10.27 -3.12 -10.46
C THR A 53 9.30 -4.29 -10.52
N GLU A 54 9.26 -5.13 -9.50
CA GLU A 54 8.34 -6.27 -9.40
C GLU A 54 6.91 -5.76 -9.24
N ILE A 55 6.71 -4.76 -8.38
CA ILE A 55 5.43 -4.09 -8.18
C ILE A 55 4.98 -3.39 -9.47
N ALA A 56 5.90 -2.73 -10.19
CA ALA A 56 5.56 -2.06 -11.44
C ALA A 56 5.07 -3.05 -12.51
N SER A 57 5.78 -4.17 -12.65
CA SER A 57 5.41 -5.25 -13.57
C SER A 57 4.04 -5.84 -13.20
N MET A 58 3.84 -6.13 -11.92
CA MET A 58 2.62 -6.71 -11.36
C MET A 58 1.38 -5.82 -11.52
N LEU A 59 1.54 -4.51 -11.36
CA LEU A 59 0.44 -3.54 -11.45
C LEU A 59 0.32 -2.87 -12.83
N CYS A 60 1.15 -3.28 -13.80
CA CYS A 60 1.23 -2.68 -15.14
C CYS A 60 1.39 -1.15 -15.10
N ILE A 61 2.27 -0.64 -14.22
CA ILE A 61 2.60 0.78 -14.10
C ILE A 61 4.12 1.00 -14.18
N SER A 62 4.57 2.25 -14.30
CA SER A 62 6.01 2.53 -14.29
C SER A 62 6.60 2.39 -12.88
N THR A 63 7.87 1.96 -12.80
CA THR A 63 8.64 1.91 -11.54
C THR A 63 8.64 3.27 -10.84
N GLN A 64 8.71 4.35 -11.62
CA GLN A 64 8.65 5.72 -11.12
C GLN A 64 7.31 6.04 -10.44
N ALA A 65 6.20 5.53 -10.97
CA ALA A 65 4.88 5.68 -10.34
C ALA A 65 4.80 4.94 -9.00
N VAL A 66 5.40 3.75 -8.90
CA VAL A 66 5.55 3.01 -7.64
C VAL A 66 6.36 3.84 -6.63
N SER A 67 7.57 4.29 -7.00
CA SER A 67 8.44 5.05 -6.10
C SER A 67 7.79 6.35 -5.62
N LYS A 68 7.11 7.10 -6.51
CA LYS A 68 6.37 8.32 -6.12
C LYS A 68 5.23 7.98 -5.15
N THR A 69 4.52 6.88 -5.38
CA THR A 69 3.45 6.45 -4.49
C THR A 69 3.98 6.05 -3.12
N LYS A 70 5.08 5.28 -3.03
CA LYS A 70 5.74 4.93 -1.75
C LYS A 70 6.13 6.16 -0.95
N LYS A 71 6.76 7.15 -1.60
CA LYS A 71 7.10 8.43 -0.96
C LYS A 71 5.87 9.17 -0.42
N SER A 72 4.78 9.19 -1.21
CA SER A 72 3.52 9.79 -0.78
C SER A 72 2.90 9.07 0.41
N VAL A 73 2.87 7.73 0.39
CA VAL A 73 2.43 6.88 1.51
C VAL A 73 3.20 7.20 2.77
N LEU A 74 4.53 7.12 2.73
CA LEU A 74 5.37 7.39 3.89
C LEU A 74 5.15 8.80 4.47
N LYS A 75 4.98 9.80 3.59
CA LYS A 75 4.67 11.17 4.03
C LYS A 75 3.34 11.23 4.78
N LYS A 76 2.30 10.57 4.27
CA LYS A 76 0.97 10.51 4.92
C LYS A 76 1.05 9.81 6.27
N LEU A 77 1.69 8.65 6.33
CA LEU A 77 1.83 7.87 7.57
C LEU A 77 2.60 8.67 8.63
N LYS A 78 3.75 9.26 8.27
CA LYS A 78 4.54 10.10 9.19
C LYS A 78 3.77 11.34 9.67
N SER A 79 3.00 11.98 8.79
CA SER A 79 2.22 13.15 9.16
C SER A 79 1.22 12.84 10.28
N HIS A 80 0.53 11.71 10.20
CA HIS A 80 -0.44 11.30 11.22
C HIS A 80 0.25 10.93 12.54
N LEU A 81 1.41 10.28 12.48
CA LEU A 81 2.18 9.93 13.69
C LEU A 81 2.71 11.16 14.45
N ASN A 82 3.10 12.21 13.71
CA ASN A 82 3.69 13.42 14.27
C ASN A 82 2.65 14.49 14.65
N THR A 83 1.36 14.21 14.48
CA THR A 83 0.31 15.12 14.95
C THR A 83 0.12 14.88 16.45
N THR A 84 0.70 15.78 17.24
CA THR A 84 0.59 15.87 18.71
C THR A 84 -0.62 16.70 19.09
#